data_AF-A0A6M3IWI0-F1
#
_entry.id   AF-A0A6M3IWI0-F1
#
_cell.length_a   1.000
_cell.length_b   1.000
_cell.length_c   1.000
_cell.angle_alpha   90.00
_cell.angle_beta   90.00
_cell.angle_gamma   90.00
#
_symmetry.space_group_name_H-M   'P 1'
#
loop_
_entity.id
_entity.type
_entity.pdbx_description
1 polymer ?
#
loop_
_entity_poly.entity_id
_entity_poly.type
_entity_poly.pdbx_seq_one_letter_code
_entity_poly.pdbx_strand_id
1 'polypeptide(L)'
;MSSKIKKPSKKTLRNKADKLIQEYVRKQYQLCLVCESRVTVGHHFITKKNSNALRYYLPNIIPLCQKCHCLVHCQPHLVEPRIVLTMGAEWYDDLMEVKRQGVKENIDWYKINIEMLELKLEEIK
;
A
#
# COMPACT_ATOMS: atom_id res chain seq x y z
N MET A 1 23.29 -18.36 -28.48
CA MET A 1 21.91 -17.88 -28.69
C MET A 1 21.63 -16.73 -27.74
N SER A 2 21.58 -15.49 -28.24
CA SER A 2 21.31 -14.33 -27.39
C SER A 2 19.81 -14.27 -27.09
N SER A 3 19.41 -14.61 -25.87
CA SER A 3 18.02 -14.53 -25.43
C SER A 3 17.62 -13.05 -25.39
N LYS A 4 16.74 -12.64 -26.31
CA LYS A 4 16.18 -11.28 -26.31
C LYS A 4 15.50 -11.03 -24.97
N ILE A 5 16.07 -10.14 -24.15
CA ILE A 5 15.48 -9.71 -22.88
C ILE A 5 14.11 -9.10 -23.20
N LYS A 6 13.03 -9.80 -22.84
CA LYS A 6 11.67 -9.31 -23.06
C LYS A 6 11.45 -8.10 -22.15
N LYS A 7 10.97 -6.99 -22.73
CA LYS A 7 10.54 -5.82 -21.94
C LYS A 7 9.51 -6.27 -20.90
N PRO A 8 9.60 -5.81 -19.63
CA PRO A 8 8.70 -6.25 -18.59
C PRO A 8 7.26 -5.84 -18.90
N SER A 9 6.33 -6.75 -18.68
CA SER A 9 4.90 -6.48 -18.86
C SER A 9 4.36 -5.58 -17.74
N LYS A 10 3.22 -4.90 -17.99
CA LYS A 10 2.48 -4.14 -16.96
C LYS A 10 2.20 -4.99 -15.72
N LYS A 11 1.83 -6.27 -15.92
CA LYS A 11 1.57 -7.22 -14.83
C LYS A 11 2.82 -7.50 -14.00
N THR A 12 3.97 -7.67 -14.66
CA THR A 12 5.26 -7.90 -13.99
C THR A 12 5.64 -6.72 -13.11
N LEU A 13 5.53 -5.49 -13.63
CA LEU A 13 5.85 -4.27 -12.88
C LEU A 13 4.91 -4.07 -11.69
N ARG A 14 3.59 -4.24 -11.91
CA ARG A 14 2.60 -4.19 -10.83
C ARG A 14 2.91 -5.17 -9.70
N ASN A 15 3.26 -6.41 -10.03
CA ASN A 15 3.60 -7.42 -9.03
C ASN A 15 4.89 -7.05 -8.26
N LYS A 16 5.87 -6.44 -8.95
CA LYS A 16 7.09 -5.92 -8.29
C LYS A 16 6.74 -4.81 -7.30
N ALA A 17 5.98 -3.81 -7.72
CA ALA A 17 5.55 -2.71 -6.85
C ALA A 17 4.70 -3.20 -5.67
N ASP A 18 3.73 -4.09 -5.90
CA ASP A 18 2.91 -4.69 -4.85
C ASP A 18 3.76 -5.53 -3.87
N LYS A 19 4.87 -6.14 -4.30
CA LYS A 19 5.81 -6.84 -3.40
C LYS A 19 6.62 -5.86 -2.57
N LEU A 20 7.17 -4.81 -3.20
CA LEU A 20 8.00 -3.80 -2.53
C LEU A 20 7.24 -3.07 -1.43
N ILE A 21 5.99 -2.67 -1.68
CA ILE A 21 5.18 -1.98 -0.66
C ILE A 21 4.90 -2.86 0.57
N GLN A 22 4.73 -4.16 0.37
CA GLN A 22 4.56 -5.12 1.47
C GLN A 22 5.86 -5.32 2.25
N GLU A 23 7.00 -5.30 1.57
CA GLU A 23 8.31 -5.33 2.21
C GLU A 23 8.56 -4.06 3.02
N TYR A 24 8.28 -2.89 2.44
CA TYR A 24 8.38 -1.59 3.10
C TYR A 24 7.58 -1.59 4.40
N VAL A 25 6.30 -1.98 4.36
CA VAL A 25 5.44 -1.98 5.56
C VAL A 25 5.98 -2.90 6.64
N ARG A 26 6.42 -4.11 6.30
CA ARG A 26 6.96 -5.07 7.29
C ARG A 26 8.29 -4.63 7.91
N LYS A 27 9.06 -3.78 7.23
CA LYS A 27 10.31 -3.22 7.75
C LYS A 27 10.06 -1.95 8.56
N GLN A 28 9.23 -1.06 8.04
CA GLN A 28 8.93 0.23 8.64
C GLN A 28 8.14 0.10 9.95
N TYR A 29 7.18 -0.84 10.00
CA TYR A 29 6.26 -0.95 11.12
C TYR A 29 6.41 -2.28 11.84
N GLN A 30 6.59 -2.22 13.16
CA GLN A 30 6.70 -3.41 14.01
C GLN A 30 5.34 -3.86 14.55
N LEU A 31 4.43 -2.92 14.83
CA LEU A 31 3.16 -3.15 15.51
C LEU A 31 1.95 -2.82 14.64
N CYS A 32 0.90 -3.63 14.77
CA CYS A 32 -0.38 -3.46 14.12
C CYS A 32 -1.05 -2.18 14.62
N LEU A 33 -1.54 -1.34 13.70
CA LEU A 33 -2.19 -0.09 14.05
C LEU A 33 -3.42 -0.27 14.96
N VAL A 34 -4.08 -1.43 14.88
CA VAL A 34 -5.38 -1.67 15.54
C VAL A 34 -5.25 -2.36 16.89
N CYS A 35 -4.25 -3.24 17.05
CA CYS A 35 -4.15 -4.12 18.22
C CYS A 35 -2.73 -4.31 18.74
N GLU A 36 -1.77 -3.57 18.19
CA GLU A 36 -0.35 -3.55 18.61
C GLU A 36 0.40 -4.89 18.50
N SER A 37 -0.24 -5.95 18.01
CA SER A 37 0.44 -7.22 17.69
C SER A 37 1.37 -7.07 16.50
N ARG A 38 2.34 -7.99 16.32
CA ARG A 38 3.31 -7.92 15.23
C ARG A 38 2.67 -7.76 13.85
N VAL A 39 3.18 -6.83 13.05
CA VAL A 39 2.74 -6.60 11.67
C VAL A 39 3.11 -7.78 10.77
N THR A 40 2.18 -8.14 9.89
CA THR A 40 2.42 -9.16 8.86
C THR A 40 2.15 -8.64 7.45
N VAL A 41 1.31 -7.61 7.30
CA VAL A 41 0.82 -7.15 6.01
C VAL A 41 0.51 -5.65 6.01
N GLY A 42 0.72 -5.00 4.87
CA GLY A 42 0.17 -3.68 4.58
C GLY A 42 -1.20 -3.79 3.92
N HIS A 43 -2.21 -3.17 4.50
CA HIS A 43 -3.58 -3.17 3.98
C HIS A 43 -3.93 -1.82 3.35
N HIS A 44 -4.52 -1.83 2.17
CA HIS A 44 -5.06 -0.63 1.53
C HIS A 44 -6.35 -0.21 2.23
N PHE A 45 -6.35 0.90 2.98
CA PHE A 45 -7.56 1.41 3.62
C PHE A 45 -8.63 1.76 2.59
N ILE A 46 -8.30 2.59 1.60
CA ILE A 46 -9.10 2.72 0.38
C ILE A 46 -8.58 1.71 -0.64
N THR A 47 -9.44 0.76 -1.00
CA THR A 47 -9.06 -0.37 -1.84
C THR A 47 -8.55 0.04 -3.22
N LYS A 48 -7.69 -0.81 -3.79
CA LYS A 48 -7.12 -0.67 -5.14
C LYS A 48 -8.18 -0.55 -6.25
N LYS A 49 -9.39 -1.09 -6.02
CA LYS A 49 -10.53 -0.99 -6.96
C LYS A 49 -11.11 0.42 -6.99
N ASN A 50 -11.04 1.15 -5.88
CA ASN A 50 -11.67 2.45 -5.72
C ASN A 50 -10.78 3.60 -6.19
N SER A 51 -9.45 3.46 -6.15
CA SER A 51 -8.55 4.46 -6.70
C SER A 51 -7.16 3.91 -7.00
N ASN A 52 -6.70 4.16 -8.22
CA ASN A 52 -5.32 3.88 -8.63
C ASN A 52 -4.32 4.88 -8.03
N ALA A 53 -4.74 6.14 -7.81
CA ALA A 53 -3.89 7.17 -7.20
C ALA A 53 -3.41 6.74 -5.81
N LEU A 54 -4.28 6.05 -5.07
CA LEU A 54 -4.00 5.59 -3.70
C LEU A 54 -3.29 4.22 -3.61
N ARG A 55 -3.03 3.54 -4.73
CA ARG A 55 -2.48 2.17 -4.72
C ARG A 55 -1.09 2.10 -4.08
N TYR A 56 -0.26 3.09 -4.35
CA TYR A 56 1.11 3.18 -3.83
C TYR A 56 1.34 4.43 -2.97
N TYR A 57 0.26 5.15 -2.65
CA TYR A 57 0.30 6.24 -1.69
C TYR A 57 0.47 5.67 -0.29
N LEU A 58 1.65 5.86 0.32
CA LEU A 58 2.02 5.21 1.58
C LEU A 58 1.05 5.48 2.74
N PRO A 59 0.48 6.70 2.92
CA PRO A 59 -0.52 6.94 3.96
C PRO A 59 -1.80 6.10 3.82
N ASN A 60 -2.12 5.59 2.62
CA ASN A 60 -3.24 4.67 2.41
C ASN A 60 -2.93 3.22 2.82
N ILE A 61 -1.67 2.89 3.15
CA ILE A 61 -1.23 1.54 3.48
C ILE A 61 -1.06 1.39 4.98
N ILE A 62 -2.00 0.68 5.60
CA ILE A 62 -2.08 0.51 7.04
C ILE A 62 -1.36 -0.78 7.48
N PRO A 63 -0.43 -0.72 8.46
CA PRO A 63 0.23 -1.90 8.99
C PRO A 63 -0.75 -2.70 9.87
N LEU A 64 -1.04 -3.94 9.47
CA LEU A 64 -1.92 -4.84 10.22
C LEU A 64 -1.25 -6.19 10.52
N CYS A 65 -1.67 -6.81 11.61
CA CYS A 65 -1.47 -8.24 11.84
C CYS A 65 -2.48 -9.05 11.03
N GLN A 66 -2.24 -10.36 10.86
CA GLN A 66 -3.12 -11.22 10.07
C GLN A 66 -4.56 -11.27 10.60
N LYS A 67 -4.75 -11.25 11.92
CA LYS A 67 -6.08 -11.26 12.56
C LYS A 67 -6.88 -10.01 12.18
N CYS A 68 -6.31 -8.82 12.37
CA CYS A 68 -6.96 -7.56 12.01
C CYS A 68 -7.14 -7.43 10.50
N HIS A 69 -6.20 -7.93 9.70
CA HIS A 69 -6.34 -7.96 8.25
C HIS A 69 -7.51 -8.84 7.79
N CYS A 70 -7.70 -10.02 8.37
CA CYS A 70 -8.89 -10.83 8.07
C CYS A 70 -10.17 -10.12 8.54
N LEU A 71 -10.14 -9.51 9.72
CA LEU A 71 -11.30 -8.85 10.30
C LEU A 71 -11.75 -7.63 9.47
N VAL A 72 -10.83 -6.83 8.91
CA VAL A 72 -11.21 -5.70 8.06
C VAL A 72 -11.90 -6.15 6.77
N HIS A 73 -11.53 -7.31 6.21
CA HIS A 73 -12.23 -7.87 5.04
C HIS A 73 -13.59 -8.50 5.38
N CYS A 74 -13.73 -9.10 6.57
CA CYS A 74 -14.97 -9.77 6.97
C CYS A 74 -15.99 -8.84 7.64
N GLN A 75 -15.52 -7.92 8.48
CA GLN A 75 -16.31 -7.04 9.34
C GLN A 75 -15.67 -5.64 9.41
N PRO A 76 -15.59 -4.92 8.27
CA PRO A 76 -14.89 -3.63 8.17
C PRO A 76 -15.37 -2.60 9.19
N HIS A 77 -16.68 -2.57 9.47
CA HIS A 77 -17.30 -1.65 10.44
C HIS A 77 -16.74 -1.77 11.87
N LEU A 78 -16.06 -2.87 12.23
CA LEU A 78 -15.40 -3.00 13.53
C LEU A 78 -13.96 -2.46 13.56
N VAL A 79 -13.34 -2.30 12.40
CA VAL A 79 -11.90 -2.02 12.26
C VAL A 79 -11.67 -0.63 11.66
N GLU A 80 -12.35 -0.29 10.57
CA GLU A 80 -12.17 0.98 9.86
C GLU A 80 -12.40 2.21 10.76
N PRO A 81 -13.44 2.27 11.62
CA PRO A 81 -13.60 3.41 12.52
C PRO A 81 -12.42 3.57 13.49
N ARG A 82 -11.83 2.45 13.96
CA ARG A 82 -10.65 2.51 14.84
C ARG A 82 -9.44 3.05 14.09
N ILE A 83 -9.23 2.64 12.85
CA ILE A 83 -8.16 3.17 12.00
C ILE A 83 -8.33 4.69 11.83
N VAL A 84 -9.52 5.15 11.47
CA VAL A 84 -9.80 6.59 11.30
C VAL A 84 -9.61 7.36 12.61
N LEU A 85 -10.07 6.81 13.74
CA LEU A 85 -9.86 7.43 15.06
C LEU A 85 -8.37 7.53 15.42
N THR A 86 -7.57 6.51 15.12
CA THR A 86 -6.12 6.51 15.39
C THR A 86 -5.35 7.46 14.47
N MET A 87 -5.71 7.52 13.18
CA MET A 87 -4.99 8.32 12.19
C MET A 87 -5.44 9.79 12.17
N GLY A 88 -6.68 10.07 12.58
CA GLY A 88 -7.27 11.40 12.61
C GLY A 88 -8.01 11.80 11.33
N ALA A 89 -8.79 12.88 11.43
CA ALA A 89 -9.62 13.40 10.34
C ALA A 89 -8.79 13.96 9.18
N GLU A 90 -7.69 14.68 9.46
CA GLU A 90 -6.82 15.26 8.43
C GLU A 90 -6.22 14.20 7.50
N TRP A 91 -5.82 13.06 8.07
CA TRP A 91 -5.37 11.91 7.27
C TRP A 91 -6.46 11.38 6.34
N TYR A 92 -7.69 11.27 6.84
CA TYR A 92 -8.81 10.80 6.03
C TYR A 92 -9.14 11.77 4.89
N ASP A 93 -9.10 13.08 5.17
CA ASP A 93 -9.36 14.13 4.19
C ASP A 93 -8.29 14.15 3.08
N ASP A 94 -7.01 13.99 3.44
CA ASP A 94 -5.90 13.83 2.49
C ASP A 94 -6.12 12.62 1.56
N LEU A 95 -6.52 11.48 2.11
CA LEU A 95 -6.85 10.31 1.28
C LEU A 95 -7.99 10.60 0.29
N MET A 96 -9.00 11.34 0.73
CA MET A 96 -10.15 11.70 -0.11
C MET A 96 -9.78 12.72 -1.19
N GLU A 97 -8.82 13.61 -0.92
CA GLU A 97 -8.24 14.51 -1.92
C GLU A 97 -7.43 13.75 -2.96
N VAL A 98 -6.46 12.93 -2.54
CA VAL A 98 -5.63 12.13 -3.46
C VAL A 98 -6.49 11.17 -4.30
N LYS A 99 -7.56 10.61 -3.71
CA LYS A 99 -8.52 9.77 -4.43
C LYS A 99 -9.08 10.44 -5.70
N ARG A 100 -9.30 11.77 -5.67
CA ARG A 100 -9.89 12.56 -6.77
C ARG A 100 -8.94 12.81 -7.94
N GLN A 101 -7.63 12.59 -7.76
CA GLN A 101 -6.60 12.96 -8.74
C GLN A 101 -6.59 12.12 -10.03
N GLY A 102 -7.39 11.05 -10.14
CA GLY A 102 -7.62 10.33 -11.40
C GLY A 102 -6.35 9.85 -12.13
N VAL A 103 -5.77 8.73 -11.70
CA VAL A 103 -4.50 8.22 -12.26
C VAL A 103 -4.71 7.10 -13.29
N LYS A 104 -4.11 7.26 -14.48
CA LYS A 104 -4.05 6.22 -15.52
C LYS A 104 -2.79 5.36 -15.35
N GLU A 105 -2.96 4.10 -14.96
CA GLU A 105 -1.86 3.16 -14.81
C GLU A 105 -1.23 2.80 -16.17
N ASN A 106 0.03 3.21 -16.40
CA ASN A 106 0.86 2.80 -17.53
C ASN A 106 2.21 2.23 -17.04
N ILE A 107 3.11 1.86 -17.96
CA ILE A 107 4.40 1.26 -17.61
C ILE A 107 5.25 2.23 -16.77
N ASP A 108 5.32 3.50 -17.18
CA ASP A 108 6.20 4.47 -16.52
C ASP A 108 5.68 4.84 -15.13
N TRP A 109 4.37 4.89 -14.94
CA TRP A 109 3.76 5.04 -13.63
C TRP A 109 4.21 3.95 -12.65
N TYR A 110 4.25 2.68 -13.07
CA TYR A 110 4.79 1.64 -12.19
C TYR A 110 6.29 1.78 -11.95
N LYS A 111 7.08 2.18 -12.96
CA LYS A 111 8.53 2.38 -12.77
C LYS A 111 8.81 3.47 -11.73
N ILE A 112 8.13 4.61 -11.82
CA ILE A 112 8.25 5.71 -10.86
C ILE A 112 7.90 5.24 -9.45
N ASN A 113 6.80 4.49 -9.30
CA ASN A 113 6.41 3.97 -7.98
C ASN A 113 7.37 2.89 -7.46
N ILE A 114 7.94 2.06 -8.33
CA ILE A 114 8.97 1.08 -7.95
C ILE A 114 10.21 1.79 -7.43
N GLU A 115 10.70 2.80 -8.16
CA GLU A 115 11.87 3.59 -7.78
C GLU A 115 11.64 4.31 -6.44
N MET A 116 10.49 4.96 -6.27
CA MET A 116 10.10 5.57 -4.99
C MET A 116 10.09 4.55 -3.84
N LEU A 117 9.52 3.35 -4.04
CA LEU A 117 9.48 2.30 -3.02
C LEU A 117 10.85 1.71 -2.71
N GLU A 118 11.74 1.61 -3.71
CA GLU A 118 13.12 1.17 -3.54
C GLU A 118 13.91 2.19 -2.70
N LEU A 119 13.79 3.50 -3.00
CA LEU A 119 14.40 4.57 -2.19
C LEU A 119 13.89 4.54 -0.74
N LYS A 120 12.57 4.38 -0.55
CA LYS A 120 11.97 4.27 0.80
C LYS A 120 12.47 3.06 1.58
N LEU A 121 12.79 1.95 0.91
CA LEU A 121 13.37 0.77 1.55
C LEU A 121 14.83 0.98 1.95
N GLU A 122 15.56 1.81 1.20
CA GLU A 122 16.94 2.17 1.53
C GLU A 122 17.03 3.10 2.74
N GLU A 123 16.05 3.99 2.93
CA GLU A 123 15.94 4.87 4.10
C GLU A 123 15.73 4.11 5.43
N ILE A 124 15.26 2.85 5.40
CA ILE A 124 14.98 2.04 6.60
C ILE A 124 16.21 1.22 7.05
N LYS A 125 17.34 1.32 6.33
CA LYS A 125 18.60 0.67 6.70
C LYS A 125 19.25 1.34 7.90
#